data_AF-A0A382NFY5-F1
#
_entry.id   AF-A0A382NFY5-F1
#
_cell.length_a   1.000
_cell.length_b   1.000
_cell.length_c   1.000
_cell.angle_alpha   90.00
_cell.angle_beta   90.00
_cell.angle_gamma   90.00
#
_symmetry.space_group_name_H-M   'P 1'
#
loop_
_entity.id
_entity.type
_entity.pdbx_description
1 polymer ?
#
loop_
_entity_poly.entity_id
_entity_poly.type
_entity_poly.pdbx_seq_one_letter_code
_entity_poly.pdbx_strand_id
1 'polypeptide(L)'
;MGAGGQLGKSIQSNFSDSIDLIKLSKNKLSISNKKALGAAIKQYHPEIVINAAAYTNVDGAERDRNEANVVNNLSLNFLVELSNSYNFTL
;
A
#
# COMPACT_ATOMS: atom_id res chain seq x y z
N MET A 1 -3.21 -0.90 2.12
CA MET A 1 -2.77 -1.31 0.77
C MET A 1 -2.08 -2.67 0.82
N GLY A 2 -1.98 -3.41 -0.28
CA GLY A 2 -1.45 -4.77 -0.27
C GLY A 2 -2.43 -5.80 0.32
N ALA A 3 -3.74 -5.52 0.23
CA ALA A 3 -4.79 -6.31 0.88
C ALA A 3 -4.84 -7.78 0.43
N GLY A 4 -4.28 -8.12 -0.73
CA GLY A 4 -4.22 -9.50 -1.22
C GLY A 4 -3.09 -10.36 -0.61
N GLY A 5 -2.12 -9.74 0.06
CA GLY A 5 -0.98 -10.43 0.68
C GLY A 5 -1.34 -11.11 2.00
N GLN A 6 -0.39 -11.87 2.55
CA GLN A 6 -0.60 -12.63 3.80
C GLN A 6 -1.02 -11.71 4.97
N LEU A 7 -0.25 -10.65 5.22
CA LEU A 7 -0.58 -9.66 6.26
C LEU A 7 -1.90 -8.95 5.98
N GLY A 8 -2.12 -8.51 4.74
CA GLY A 8 -3.36 -7.85 4.33
C GLY A 8 -4.60 -8.72 4.58
N LYS A 9 -4.53 -10.01 4.26
CA LYS A 9 -5.60 -10.98 4.54
C LYS A 9 -5.80 -11.21 6.04
N SER A 10 -4.71 -11.34 6.80
CA SER A 10 -4.78 -11.51 8.25
C SER A 10 -5.49 -10.31 8.92
N ILE A 11 -5.15 -9.08 8.53
CA ILE A 11 -5.82 -7.88 9.05
C ILE A 11 -7.32 -7.91 8.73
N GLN A 12 -7.69 -8.25 7.50
CA GLN A 12 -9.10 -8.36 7.13
C GLN A 12 -9.85 -9.38 7.98
N SER A 13 -9.28 -10.58 8.19
CA SER A 13 -9.93 -11.64 8.95
C SER A 13 -10.09 -11.32 10.44
N ASN A 14 -9.20 -10.51 11.02
CA ASN A 14 -9.23 -10.21 12.45
C ASN A 14 -9.94 -8.90 12.81
N PHE A 15 -10.06 -7.96 11.86
CA PHE A 15 -10.52 -6.60 12.16
C PHE A 15 -11.67 -6.11 11.28
N SER A 16 -12.18 -6.90 10.31
CA SER A 16 -13.24 -6.45 9.39
C SER A 16 -14.51 -5.93 10.08
N ASP A 17 -14.80 -6.43 11.28
CA ASP A 17 -16.03 -6.12 12.01
C ASP A 17 -15.82 -5.00 13.04
N SER A 18 -14.56 -4.58 13.24
CA SER A 18 -14.17 -3.58 14.25
C SER A 18 -13.78 -2.23 13.65
N ILE A 19 -13.46 -2.17 12.36
CA ILE A 19 -13.04 -0.95 11.67
C ILE A 19 -13.64 -0.89 10.26
N ASP A 20 -13.83 0.33 9.73
CA ASP A 20 -14.14 0.51 8.32
C ASP A 20 -12.88 0.30 7.47
N LEU A 21 -12.82 -0.84 6.78
CA LEU A 21 -11.61 -1.31 6.12
C LEU A 21 -11.68 -1.19 4.59
N ILE A 22 -10.89 -0.28 4.04
CA ILE A 22 -10.71 -0.12 2.60
C ILE A 22 -9.65 -1.10 2.06
N LYS A 23 -10.11 -2.07 1.27
CA LYS A 23 -9.28 -3.17 0.75
C LYS A 23 -8.72 -2.88 -0.64
N LEU A 24 -7.46 -2.47 -0.70
CA LEU A 24 -6.73 -2.18 -1.94
C LEU A 24 -5.66 -3.25 -2.20
N SER A 25 -5.95 -4.19 -3.09
CA SER A 25 -4.99 -5.19 -3.61
C SER A 25 -4.20 -4.63 -4.79
N LYS A 26 -3.12 -5.32 -5.21
CA LYS A 26 -2.28 -4.90 -6.36
C LYS A 26 -3.11 -4.67 -7.63
N ASN A 27 -4.15 -5.47 -7.86
CA ASN A 27 -5.03 -5.35 -9.03
C ASN A 27 -5.96 -4.13 -8.97
N LYS A 28 -6.19 -3.57 -7.77
CA LYS A 28 -7.01 -2.37 -7.58
C LYS A 28 -6.17 -1.09 -7.54
N LEU A 29 -4.99 -1.17 -6.93
CA LEU A 29 -4.09 -0.03 -6.77
C LEU A 29 -2.65 -0.52 -6.70
N SER A 30 -1.83 -0.05 -7.64
CA SER A 30 -0.38 -0.25 -7.59
C SER A 30 0.28 0.84 -6.77
N ILE A 31 1.08 0.44 -5.77
CA ILE A 31 1.82 1.38 -4.91
C ILE A 31 3.00 2.04 -5.62
N SER A 32 3.37 1.54 -6.81
CA SER A 32 4.38 2.16 -7.67
C SER A 32 3.91 3.45 -8.35
N ASN A 33 2.61 3.77 -8.31
CA ASN A 33 2.03 4.92 -8.99
C ASN A 33 1.55 5.99 -8.01
N LYS A 34 2.40 7.00 -7.74
CA LYS A 34 2.10 8.12 -6.85
C LYS A 34 0.80 8.87 -7.19
N LYS A 35 0.49 9.04 -8.47
CA LYS A 35 -0.74 9.72 -8.91
C LYS A 35 -1.98 8.90 -8.55
N ALA A 36 -1.94 7.59 -8.77
CA ALA A 36 -3.03 6.69 -8.39
C ALA A 36 -3.19 6.61 -6.87
N LEU A 37 -2.08 6.59 -6.12
CA LEU A 37 -2.11 6.68 -4.65
C LEU A 37 -2.81 7.96 -4.20
N GLY A 38 -2.42 9.12 -4.73
CA GLY A 38 -3.04 10.40 -4.40
C GLY A 38 -4.54 10.45 -4.74
N ALA A 39 -4.96 9.86 -5.87
CA ALA A 39 -6.37 9.75 -6.22
C ALA A 39 -7.14 8.87 -5.23
N ALA A 40 -6.58 7.73 -4.82
CA ALA A 40 -7.21 6.86 -3.83
C ALA A 40 -7.30 7.53 -2.45
N ILE A 41 -6.25 8.21 -1.98
CA ILE A 41 -6.28 8.95 -0.72
C ILE A 41 -7.35 10.05 -0.75
N LYS A 42 -7.47 10.81 -1.84
CA LYS A 42 -8.55 11.80 -2.00
C LYS A 42 -9.93 11.17 -2.09
N GLN A 43 -10.06 10.01 -2.71
CA GLN A 43 -11.36 9.37 -2.86
C GLN A 43 -11.87 8.84 -1.53
N TYR A 44 -10.99 8.24 -0.74
CA TYR A 44 -11.38 7.51 0.47
C TYR A 44 -11.17 8.27 1.77
N HIS A 45 -10.36 9.33 1.76
CA HIS A 45 -10.03 10.14 2.93
C HIS A 45 -9.70 9.31 4.20
N PRO A 46 -8.74 8.37 4.13
CA PRO A 46 -8.47 7.47 5.25
C PRO A 46 -7.82 8.19 6.44
N GLU A 47 -8.13 7.76 7.66
CA GLU A 47 -7.42 8.21 8.87
C GLU A 47 -6.09 7.46 9.05
N ILE A 48 -6.06 6.18 8.66
CA ILE A 48 -4.91 5.28 8.79
C ILE A 48 -4.67 4.56 7.47
N VAL A 49 -3.42 4.49 7.03
CA VAL A 49 -2.98 3.73 5.85
C VAL A 49 -1.96 2.68 6.27
N ILE A 50 -2.35 1.40 6.22
CA ILE A 50 -1.39 0.31 6.43
C ILE A 50 -0.76 -0.10 5.09
N ASN A 51 0.56 0.01 4.96
CA ASN A 51 1.28 -0.48 3.79
C ASN A 51 1.71 -1.95 3.96
N ALA A 52 0.86 -2.90 3.52
CA ALA A 52 1.19 -4.32 3.49
C ALA A 52 1.65 -4.81 2.10
N ALA A 53 1.98 -3.90 1.18
CA ALA A 53 2.43 -4.25 -0.16
C ALA A 53 3.96 -4.28 -0.22
N ALA A 54 4.51 -5.37 -0.75
CA ALA A 54 5.94 -5.57 -0.96
C ALA A 54 6.17 -6.49 -2.17
N TYR A 55 7.31 -6.33 -2.83
CA TYR A 55 7.89 -7.32 -3.72
C TYR A 55 8.66 -8.33 -2.85
N THR A 56 8.19 -9.58 -2.82
CA THR A 56 8.70 -10.62 -1.90
C THR A 56 9.45 -11.75 -2.58
N ASN A 57 9.59 -11.73 -3.91
CA ASN A 57 10.35 -12.76 -4.64
C ASN A 57 11.85 -12.46 -4.53
N VAL A 58 12.50 -12.96 -3.47
CA VAL A 58 13.92 -12.64 -3.17
C VAL A 58 14.83 -12.97 -4.36
N ASP A 59 14.72 -14.17 -4.93
CA ASP A 59 15.54 -14.60 -6.08
C ASP A 59 15.26 -13.75 -7.32
N GLY A 60 14.01 -13.29 -7.48
CA GLY A 60 13.60 -12.40 -8.57
C GLY A 60 14.11 -10.98 -8.43
N ALA A 61 14.35 -10.49 -7.21
CA ALA A 61 14.72 -9.10 -6.95
C ALA A 61 16.05 -8.70 -7.59
N GLU A 62 16.97 -9.64 -7.76
CA GLU A 62 18.26 -9.40 -8.44
C GLU A 62 18.10 -9.14 -9.94
N ARG A 63 17.08 -9.72 -10.56
CA ARG A 63 16.73 -9.52 -11.98
C ARG A 63 15.80 -8.33 -12.15
N ASP A 64 14.78 -8.23 -11.29
CA ASP A 64 13.73 -7.22 -11.33
C ASP A 64 14.06 -6.03 -10.41
N ARG A 65 15.33 -5.61 -10.37
CA ARG A 65 15.83 -4.62 -9.38
C ARG A 65 15.01 -3.34 -9.35
N ASN A 66 14.62 -2.85 -10.51
CA ASN A 66 13.84 -1.62 -10.63
C ASN A 66 12.45 -1.79 -9.99
N GLU A 67 11.73 -2.86 -10.31
CA GLU A 67 10.41 -3.14 -9.73
C GLU A 67 10.53 -3.36 -8.22
N ALA A 68 11.49 -4.17 -7.77
CA ALA A 68 11.73 -4.43 -6.36
C ALA A 68 12.04 -3.14 -5.59
N ASN A 69 12.89 -2.26 -6.12
CA ASN A 69 13.22 -0.97 -5.51
C ASN A 69 12.02 -0.01 -5.51
N VAL A 70 11.26 0.04 -6.61
CA VAL A 70 10.07 0.90 -6.69
C VAL A 70 9.05 0.49 -5.64
N VAL A 71 8.78 -0.82 -5.52
CA VAL A 71 7.75 -1.34 -4.62
C VAL A 71 8.19 -1.30 -3.15
N ASN A 72 9.44 -1.66 -2.83
CA ASN A 72 9.89 -1.80 -1.43
C ASN A 72 10.52 -0.53 -0.84
N ASN A 73 10.89 0.45 -1.66
CA ASN A 73 11.58 1.65 -1.20
C ASN A 73 10.90 2.93 -1.69
N LEU A 74 10.84 3.17 -3.01
CA LEU A 74 10.36 4.47 -3.53
C LEU A 74 8.88 4.72 -3.22
N SER A 75 8.05 3.69 -3.26
CA SER A 75 6.63 3.77 -2.93
C SER A 75 6.36 4.28 -1.51
N LEU A 76 7.25 4.00 -0.55
CA LEU A 76 7.09 4.44 0.83
C LEU A 76 7.24 5.96 0.93
N ASN A 77 8.20 6.53 0.19
CA ASN A 77 8.35 7.99 0.10
C ASN A 77 7.07 8.64 -0.45
N PHE A 78 6.42 8.03 -1.44
CA PHE A 78 5.15 8.54 -1.96
C PHE A 78 4.08 8.58 -0.87
N LEU A 79 4.01 7.56 -0.01
CA LEU A 79 3.04 7.52 1.08
C LEU A 79 3.34 8.50 2.20
N VAL A 80 4.62 8.70 2.55
CA VAL A 80 5.03 9.71 3.52
C VAL A 80 4.65 11.11 3.03
N GLU A 81 4.95 11.43 1.77
CA GLU A 81 4.56 12.72 1.19
C GLU A 81 3.04 12.93 1.17
N LEU A 82 2.28 11.88 0.84
CA LEU A 82 0.81 11.94 0.86
C LEU A 82 0.27 12.03 2.29
N SER A 83 0.87 11.33 3.25
CA SER A 83 0.50 11.39 4.67
C SER A 83 0.60 12.81 5.19
N ASN A 84 1.71 13.50 4.91
CA ASN A 84 1.90 14.90 5.27
C ASN A 84 0.93 15.84 4.54
N SER A 85 0.57 15.54 3.29
CA SER A 85 -0.30 16.40 2.47
C SER A 85 -1.79 16.26 2.83
N TYR A 86 -2.21 15.08 3.29
CA TYR A 86 -3.62 14.75 3.54
C TYR A 86 -3.91 14.39 5.01
N ASN A 87 -2.93 14.50 5.90
CA ASN A 87 -3.02 14.30 7.35
C ASN A 87 -3.58 12.94 7.78
N PHE A 88 -3.09 11.85 7.20
CA PHE A 88 -3.39 10.48 7.65
C PHE A 88 -2.17 9.85 8.33
N THR A 89 -2.41 8.90 9.23
CA THR A 89 -1.35 8.10 9.88
C THR A 89 -0.89 6.99 8.94
N LEU A 90 0.42 6.87 8.72
CA LEU A 90 1.05 5.80 7.96
C LEU A 90 1.70 4.77 8.89
#